data_AF-A0A142XPR3-F1
#
_entry.id   AF-A0A142XPR3-F1
#
_cell.length_a   1.000
_cell.length_b   1.000
_cell.length_c   1.000
_cell.angle_alpha   90.00
_cell.angle_beta   90.00
_cell.angle_gamma   90.00
#
_symmetry.space_group_name_H-M   'P 1'
#
loop_
_entity.id
_entity.type
_entity.pdbx_description
1 polymer ?
#
loop_
_entity_poly.entity_id
_entity_poly.type
_entity_poly.pdbx_seq_one_letter_code
_entity_poly.pdbx_strand_id
1 'polypeptide(L)'
;MPNRMKEFRGMSDEQLSLALKDTEKHLFQLRFQSATDRLETPSEIRKARRDIARIRTLQREKELAKLSGLSTEQLSVRIASLQAKEDAGLPGKRTAHRQGARLKRFYVAKGGTLPIAPPAPAAPAAPAASEKKTDAKKSTPKGSGK
;
A
#
# COMPACT_ATOMS: atom_id res chain seq x y z
N MET A 1 26.78 -21.58 -2.32
CA MET A 1 25.50 -21.22 -1.65
C MET A 1 24.45 -22.22 -2.10
N PRO A 2 23.96 -23.12 -1.25
CA PRO A 2 22.88 -24.02 -1.65
C PRO A 2 21.64 -23.20 -1.99
N ASN A 3 20.99 -23.59 -3.08
CA ASN A 3 19.97 -22.80 -3.75
C ASN A 3 18.60 -22.99 -3.07
N ARG A 4 18.48 -22.62 -1.78
CA ARG A 4 17.28 -22.80 -0.92
C ARG A 4 15.99 -22.22 -1.51
N MET A 5 16.12 -21.31 -2.48
CA MET A 5 14.98 -20.80 -3.25
C MET A 5 14.19 -21.91 -3.94
N LYS A 6 14.86 -22.96 -4.44
CA LYS A 6 14.20 -24.09 -5.11
C LYS A 6 13.35 -24.90 -4.13
N GLU A 7 13.85 -25.12 -2.92
CA GLU A 7 13.14 -25.84 -1.85
C GLU A 7 11.86 -25.11 -1.46
N PHE A 8 11.92 -23.79 -1.24
CA PHE A 8 10.74 -23.00 -0.88
C PHE A 8 9.68 -22.94 -2.00
N ARG A 9 10.09 -23.02 -3.27
CA ARG A 9 9.13 -23.04 -4.39
C ARG A 9 8.28 -24.32 -4.43
N GLY A 10 8.81 -25.45 -3.96
CA GLY A 10 8.09 -26.73 -3.90
C GLY A 10 7.12 -26.85 -2.74
N MET A 11 7.16 -25.92 -1.77
CA MET A 11 6.33 -25.98 -0.55
C MET A 11 4.91 -25.43 -0.78
N SER A 12 3.96 -26.01 -0.04
CA SER A 12 2.58 -25.48 0.04
C SER A 12 2.53 -24.14 0.80
N ASP A 13 1.41 -23.44 0.72
CA ASP A 13 1.23 -22.15 1.40
C ASP A 13 1.34 -22.29 2.93
N GLU A 14 0.80 -23.38 3.46
CA GLU A 14 0.85 -23.71 4.89
C GLU A 14 2.29 -24.06 5.31
N GLN A 15 2.98 -24.88 4.52
CA GLN A 15 4.39 -25.24 4.77
C GLN A 15 5.29 -24.00 4.74
N LEU A 16 5.08 -23.07 3.80
CA LEU A 16 5.79 -21.79 3.78
C LEU A 16 5.53 -20.96 5.03
N SER A 17 4.29 -20.97 5.55
CA SER A 17 3.96 -20.25 6.79
C SER A 17 4.62 -20.87 8.02
N LEU A 18 4.72 -22.20 8.08
CA LEU A 18 5.39 -22.94 9.14
C LEU A 18 6.90 -22.67 9.10
N ALA A 19 7.52 -22.84 7.92
CA ALA A 19 8.94 -22.60 7.70
C ALA A 19 9.34 -21.15 8.04
N LEU A 20 8.47 -20.17 7.76
CA LEU A 20 8.68 -18.79 8.17
C LEU A 20 8.77 -18.66 9.69
N LYS A 21 7.81 -19.24 10.42
CA LYS A 21 7.78 -19.19 11.89
C LYS A 21 9.02 -19.85 12.50
N ASP A 22 9.42 -20.99 11.97
CA ASP A 22 10.60 -21.72 12.47
C ASP A 22 11.90 -20.94 12.19
N THR A 23 12.00 -20.32 11.02
CA THR A 23 13.16 -19.47 10.66
C THR A 23 13.21 -18.20 11.53
N GLU A 24 12.06 -17.62 11.87
CA GLU A 24 11.99 -16.47 12.78
C GLU A 24 12.40 -16.82 14.21
N LYS A 25 11.95 -17.97 14.72
CA LYS A 25 12.40 -18.50 16.02
C LYS A 25 13.91 -18.77 16.02
N HIS A 26 14.43 -19.38 14.97
CA HIS A 26 15.86 -19.64 14.84
C HIS A 26 16.66 -18.32 14.81
N LEU A 27 16.19 -17.30 14.08
CA LEU A 27 16.83 -15.98 14.11
C LEU A 27 16.80 -15.34 15.51
N PHE A 28 15.72 -15.52 16.26
CA PHE A 28 15.64 -15.06 17.65
C PHE A 28 16.66 -15.76 18.54
N GLN A 29 16.76 -17.10 18.45
CA GLN A 29 17.76 -17.89 19.17
C GLN A 29 19.18 -17.43 18.86
N LEU A 30 19.51 -17.23 17.57
CA LEU A 30 20.83 -16.77 17.13
C LEU A 30 21.16 -15.36 17.66
N ARG A 31 20.16 -14.48 17.74
CA ARG A 31 20.33 -13.14 18.32
C ARG A 31 20.55 -13.19 19.82
N PHE A 32 19.81 -14.06 20.51
CA PHE A 32 19.98 -14.27 21.94
C PHE A 32 21.37 -14.83 22.25
N GLN A 33 21.79 -15.86 21.52
CA GLN A 33 23.11 -16.46 21.69
C GLN A 33 24.24 -15.50 21.33
N SER A 34 24.07 -14.67 20.29
CA SER A 34 25.03 -13.62 19.94
C SER A 34 25.16 -12.52 21.01
N ALA A 35 24.17 -12.38 21.90
CA ALA A 35 24.19 -11.39 22.97
C ALA A 35 24.83 -11.95 24.25
N THR A 36 24.68 -13.25 24.52
CA THR A 36 25.26 -13.92 25.70
C THR A 36 26.68 -14.41 25.45
N ASP A 37 26.95 -14.98 24.27
CA ASP A 37 28.21 -15.62 23.92
C ASP A 37 28.74 -15.17 22.55
N ARG A 38 30.01 -15.44 22.29
CA ARG A 38 30.59 -15.25 20.96
C ARG A 38 30.08 -16.36 20.04
N LEU A 39 29.13 -16.04 19.17
CA LEU A 39 28.60 -16.96 18.17
C LEU A 39 29.73 -17.49 17.27
N GLU A 40 29.86 -18.81 17.12
CA GLU A 40 30.89 -19.44 16.28
C GLU A 40 30.78 -19.00 14.81
N THR A 41 29.56 -18.81 14.33
CA THR A 41 29.25 -18.52 12.92
C THR A 41 28.34 -17.29 12.76
N PRO A 42 28.86 -16.05 12.90
CA PRO A 42 28.08 -14.81 12.73
C PRO A 42 27.38 -14.69 11.36
N SER A 43 27.86 -15.43 10.36
CA SER A 43 27.23 -15.54 9.05
C SER A 43 25.82 -16.15 9.07
N GLU A 44 25.45 -16.92 10.10
CA GLU A 44 24.14 -17.59 10.20
C GLU A 44 22.99 -16.61 10.38
N ILE A 45 23.19 -15.54 11.16
CA ILE A 45 22.22 -14.45 11.30
C ILE A 45 21.88 -13.86 9.92
N ARG A 46 22.90 -13.65 9.08
CA ARG A 46 22.71 -13.12 7.72
C ARG A 46 22.02 -14.14 6.81
N LYS A 47 22.27 -15.44 6.99
CA LYS A 47 21.58 -16.51 6.24
C LYS A 47 20.09 -16.54 6.61
N ALA A 48 19.76 -16.62 7.90
CA ALA A 48 18.37 -16.67 8.39
C ALA A 48 17.56 -15.45 7.94
N ARG A 49 18.13 -14.24 7.99
CA ARG A 49 17.49 -13.02 7.46
C ARG A 49 17.14 -13.12 5.97
N ARG A 50 18.02 -13.71 5.16
CA ARG A 50 17.77 -13.90 3.72
C ARG A 50 16.69 -14.94 3.47
N ASP A 51 16.63 -16.00 4.28
CA ASP A 51 15.58 -17.02 4.11
C ASP A 51 14.20 -16.46 4.44
N ILE A 52 14.07 -15.69 5.53
CA ILE A 52 12.82 -14.99 5.85
C ILE A 52 12.39 -14.10 4.69
N ALA A 53 13.33 -13.33 4.12
CA ALA A 53 13.04 -12.48 2.96
C ALA A 53 12.54 -13.30 1.76
N ARG A 54 13.22 -14.42 1.42
CA ARG A 54 12.82 -15.30 0.31
C ARG A 54 11.44 -15.93 0.51
N ILE A 55 11.13 -16.39 1.73
CA ILE A 55 9.82 -16.97 2.02
C ILE A 55 8.73 -15.92 1.88
N ARG A 56 8.94 -14.71 2.42
CA ARG A 56 7.99 -13.59 2.29
C ARG A 56 7.81 -13.15 0.84
N THR A 57 8.86 -13.14 0.03
CA THR A 57 8.73 -12.82 -1.41
C THR A 57 7.92 -13.89 -2.14
N LEU A 58 8.12 -15.17 -1.85
CA LEU A 58 7.35 -16.26 -2.47
C LEU A 58 5.87 -16.23 -2.07
N GLN A 59 5.57 -15.99 -0.78
CA GLN A 59 4.20 -15.77 -0.33
C GLN A 59 3.56 -14.60 -1.08
N ARG A 60 4.32 -13.51 -1.26
CA ARG A 60 3.85 -12.35 -2.01
C ARG A 60 3.63 -12.64 -3.50
N GLU A 61 4.52 -13.37 -4.15
CA GLU A 61 4.36 -13.81 -5.54
C GLU A 61 3.08 -14.63 -5.71
N LYS A 62 2.83 -15.60 -4.82
CA LYS A 62 1.62 -16.41 -4.82
C LYS A 62 0.35 -15.57 -4.59
N GLU A 63 0.38 -14.60 -3.68
CA GLU A 63 -0.73 -13.65 -3.52
C GLU A 63 -1.01 -12.87 -4.81
N LEU A 64 0.04 -12.35 -5.47
CA LEU A 64 -0.11 -11.57 -6.69
C LEU A 64 -0.67 -12.43 -7.83
N ALA A 65 -0.23 -13.69 -7.94
CA ALA A 65 -0.77 -14.66 -8.89
C ALA A 65 -2.27 -14.90 -8.63
N LYS A 66 -2.67 -15.16 -7.38
CA LYS A 66 -4.08 -15.29 -6.99
C LYS A 66 -4.89 -14.04 -7.37
N LEU A 67 -4.36 -12.84 -7.09
CA LEU A 67 -4.99 -11.56 -7.43
C LEU A 67 -5.17 -11.36 -8.95
N SER A 68 -4.20 -11.80 -9.75
CA SER A 68 -4.29 -11.71 -11.22
C SER A 68 -5.32 -12.67 -11.84
N GLY A 69 -5.67 -13.73 -11.11
CA GLY A 69 -6.67 -14.73 -11.51
C GLY A 69 -8.12 -14.35 -11.19
N LEU A 70 -8.38 -13.30 -10.40
CA LEU A 70 -9.75 -12.86 -10.12
C LEU A 70 -10.40 -12.20 -11.34
N SER A 71 -11.72 -12.37 -11.45
CA SER A 71 -12.55 -11.69 -12.45
C SER A 71 -12.69 -10.19 -12.15
N THR A 72 -12.97 -9.41 -13.19
CA THR A 72 -13.19 -7.95 -13.10
C THR A 72 -14.31 -7.59 -12.13
N GLU A 73 -15.39 -8.37 -12.12
CA GLU A 73 -16.54 -8.21 -11.22
C GLU A 73 -16.16 -8.47 -9.75
N GLN A 74 -15.40 -9.52 -9.48
CA GLN A 74 -14.93 -9.80 -8.12
C GLN A 74 -14.00 -8.69 -7.60
N LEU A 75 -13.16 -8.13 -8.49
CA LEU A 75 -12.29 -7.01 -8.14
C LEU A 75 -13.08 -5.72 -7.88
N SER A 76 -14.10 -5.42 -8.69
CA SER A 76 -14.91 -4.19 -8.51
C SER A 76 -15.70 -4.21 -7.19
N VAL A 77 -16.36 -5.32 -6.86
CA VAL A 77 -17.10 -5.50 -5.60
C VAL A 77 -16.15 -5.35 -4.40
N ARG A 78 -14.95 -5.95 -4.48
CA ARG A 78 -13.97 -5.86 -3.41
C ARG A 78 -13.45 -4.44 -3.23
N ILE A 79 -13.17 -3.72 -4.32
CA ILE A 79 -12.74 -2.31 -4.28
C ILE A 79 -13.83 -1.45 -3.63
N ALA A 80 -15.09 -1.60 -4.04
CA ALA A 80 -16.22 -0.87 -3.48
C ALA A 80 -16.37 -1.11 -1.96
N SER A 81 -16.24 -2.37 -1.51
CA SER A 81 -16.31 -2.71 -0.08
C SER A 81 -15.19 -2.09 0.77
N LEU A 82 -14.01 -1.87 0.17
CA LEU A 82 -12.88 -1.23 0.85
C LEU A 82 -13.04 0.29 0.90
N GLN A 83 -13.53 0.89 -0.19
CA GLN A 83 -13.85 2.32 -0.24
C GLN A 83 -14.94 2.68 0.78
N ALA A 84 -16.01 1.89 0.85
CA ALA A 84 -17.07 2.10 1.85
C ALA A 84 -16.55 2.08 3.30
N LYS A 85 -15.53 1.26 3.60
CA LYS A 85 -14.87 1.23 4.92
C LYS A 85 -14.01 2.47 5.19
N GLU A 86 -13.39 3.02 4.16
CA GLU A 86 -12.62 4.26 4.24
C GLU A 86 -13.56 5.44 4.48
N ASP A 87 -14.66 5.52 3.73
CA ASP A 87 -15.65 6.59 3.80
C ASP A 87 -16.38 6.61 5.15
N ALA A 88 -16.72 5.42 5.68
CA ALA A 88 -17.36 5.29 6.99
C ALA A 88 -16.38 5.41 8.19
N GLY A 89 -15.09 5.69 7.94
CA GLY A 89 -14.13 6.02 9.01
C GLY A 89 -13.82 4.90 10.01
N LEU A 90 -14.06 3.64 9.65
CA LEU A 90 -13.89 2.50 10.54
C LEU A 90 -12.42 2.29 10.98
N PRO A 91 -12.18 1.63 12.13
CA PRO A 91 -10.84 1.22 12.53
C PRO A 91 -10.19 0.37 11.43
N GLY A 92 -8.95 0.71 11.06
CA GLY A 92 -8.24 0.05 9.96
C GLY A 92 -8.34 0.75 8.60
N LYS A 93 -8.89 1.97 8.50
CA LYS A 93 -8.94 2.75 7.25
C LYS A 93 -7.63 2.78 6.44
N ARG A 94 -6.47 2.83 7.11
CA ARG A 94 -5.15 2.85 6.44
C ARG A 94 -4.82 1.53 5.75
N THR A 95 -5.23 0.39 6.31
CA THR A 95 -4.99 -0.92 5.69
C THR A 95 -5.98 -1.15 4.56
N ALA A 96 -7.24 -0.71 4.72
CA ALA A 96 -8.24 -0.69 3.65
C ALA A 96 -7.76 0.11 2.44
N HIS A 97 -7.25 1.34 2.65
CA HIS A 97 -6.69 2.18 1.59
C HIS A 97 -5.54 1.49 0.84
N ARG A 98 -4.60 0.88 1.55
CA ARG A 98 -3.49 0.14 0.92
C ARG A 98 -3.99 -1.06 0.11
N GLN A 99 -4.99 -1.78 0.61
CA GLN A 99 -5.58 -2.91 -0.10
C GLN A 99 -6.35 -2.45 -1.34
N GLY A 100 -7.16 -1.39 -1.23
CA GLY A 100 -7.92 -0.80 -2.32
C GLY A 100 -7.01 -0.29 -3.43
N ALA A 101 -5.97 0.46 -3.09
CA ALA A 101 -4.97 0.94 -4.05
C ALA A 101 -4.26 -0.21 -4.79
N ARG A 102 -3.97 -1.33 -4.09
CA ARG A 102 -3.40 -2.54 -4.73
C ARG A 102 -4.38 -3.16 -5.72
N LEU A 103 -5.65 -3.35 -5.34
CA LEU A 103 -6.67 -3.97 -6.18
C LEU A 103 -7.02 -3.13 -7.40
N LYS A 104 -7.07 -1.79 -7.25
CA LYS A 104 -7.29 -0.85 -8.37
C LYS A 104 -6.28 -1.05 -9.50
N ARG A 105 -5.01 -1.36 -9.18
CA ARG A 105 -3.99 -1.67 -10.20
C ARG A 105 -4.31 -2.93 -11.01
N PHE A 106 -4.80 -3.99 -10.36
CA PHE A 106 -5.19 -5.24 -11.04
C PHE A 106 -6.46 -5.05 -11.86
N TYR A 107 -7.43 -4.29 -11.36
CA TYR A 107 -8.66 -3.97 -12.07
C TYR A 107 -8.39 -3.18 -13.35
N VAL A 108 -7.55 -2.13 -13.27
CA VAL A 108 -7.13 -1.36 -14.46
C VAL A 108 -6.34 -2.23 -15.44
N ALA A 109 -5.41 -3.07 -14.95
CA ALA A 109 -4.64 -3.98 -15.80
C ALA A 109 -5.51 -5.02 -16.53
N LYS A 110 -6.69 -5.37 -15.99
CA LYS A 110 -7.68 -6.26 -16.61
C LYS A 110 -8.63 -5.55 -17.58
N GLY A 111 -8.40 -4.26 -17.87
CA GLY A 111 -9.26 -3.46 -18.77
C GLY A 111 -10.48 -2.84 -18.08
N GLY A 112 -10.58 -2.94 -16.76
CA GLY A 112 -11.60 -2.25 -15.99
C GLY A 112 -11.32 -0.75 -15.97
N THR A 113 -12.18 0.05 -16.57
CA THR A 113 -12.14 1.51 -16.39
C THR A 113 -12.63 1.82 -14.98
N LEU A 114 -11.75 2.32 -14.11
CA LEU A 114 -12.21 2.99 -12.90
C LEU A 114 -13.09 4.16 -13.38
N PRO A 115 -14.20 4.48 -12.70
CA PRO A 115 -14.87 5.74 -12.95
C PRO A 115 -13.87 6.83 -12.56
N ILE A 116 -13.07 7.27 -13.53
CA ILE A 116 -12.56 8.62 -13.55
C ILE A 116 -13.87 9.41 -13.59
N ALA A 117 -14.28 9.95 -12.44
CA ALA A 117 -15.22 11.06 -12.46
C ALA A 117 -14.69 11.96 -13.57
N PRO A 118 -15.48 12.26 -14.62
CA PRO A 118 -15.00 13.08 -15.71
C PRO A 118 -14.25 14.25 -15.09
N PRO A 119 -13.04 14.62 -15.57
CA PRO A 119 -12.42 15.84 -15.09
C PRO A 119 -13.53 16.88 -15.15
N ALA A 120 -13.90 17.42 -13.98
CA ALA A 120 -15.05 18.31 -13.85
C ALA A 120 -15.02 19.22 -15.07
N PRO A 121 -16.11 19.26 -15.89
CA PRO A 121 -16.07 19.90 -17.20
C PRO A 121 -15.40 21.23 -17.02
N ALA A 122 -14.30 21.44 -17.76
CA ALA A 122 -13.47 22.63 -17.67
C ALA A 122 -14.38 23.82 -17.43
N ALA A 123 -14.26 24.43 -16.24
CA ALA A 123 -15.05 25.59 -15.89
C ALA A 123 -15.02 26.54 -17.09
N PRO A 124 -16.18 26.90 -17.67
CA PRO A 124 -16.20 27.72 -18.87
C PRO A 124 -15.41 28.98 -18.57
N ALA A 125 -14.47 29.28 -19.46
CA ALA A 125 -13.64 30.46 -19.42
C ALA A 125 -14.48 31.67 -18.99
N ALA A 126 -14.13 32.24 -17.84
CA ALA A 126 -14.67 33.51 -17.40
C ALA A 126 -14.46 34.53 -18.53
N PRO A 127 -15.51 35.16 -19.07
CA PRO A 127 -15.35 36.17 -20.09
C PRO A 127 -14.65 37.39 -19.48
N ALA A 128 -13.74 37.92 -20.29
CA ALA A 128 -12.93 39.09 -20.07
C ALA A 128 -13.62 40.21 -19.27
N ALA A 129 -12.86 40.75 -18.32
CA ALA A 129 -13.12 42.03 -17.70
C ALA A 129 -13.33 43.12 -18.78
N SER A 130 -14.51 43.73 -18.80
CA SER A 130 -14.75 45.01 -19.44
C SER A 130 -15.05 46.03 -18.35
N GLU A 131 -14.14 46.98 -18.21
CA GLU A 131 -14.23 48.19 -17.40
C GLU A 131 -15.54 48.94 -17.65
N LYS A 132 -16.27 49.26 -16.58
CA LYS A 132 -17.07 50.50 -16.52
C LYS A 132 -16.86 51.18 -15.17
N LYS A 133 -16.09 52.27 -15.23
CA LYS A 133 -16.16 53.43 -14.35
C LYS A 133 -17.62 53.73 -13.97
N THR A 134 -17.88 53.89 -12.68
CA THR A 134 -18.63 55.05 -12.16
C THR A 134 -18.21 55.34 -10.72
N ASP A 135 -17.74 56.57 -10.55
CA ASP A 135 -17.47 57.30 -9.32
C ASP A 135 -18.57 57.20 -8.25
N ALA A 136 -18.17 57.13 -6.97
CA ALA A 136 -18.85 57.85 -5.89
C ALA A 136 -18.05 57.84 -4.57
N LYS A 137 -17.36 58.96 -4.32
CA LYS A 137 -17.33 59.73 -3.06
C LYS A 137 -17.25 59.01 -1.70
N LYS A 138 -16.14 59.32 -1.03
CA LYS A 138 -16.08 60.02 0.29
C LYS A 138 -16.33 59.17 1.54
N SER A 139 -15.26 58.83 2.26
CA SER A 139 -14.94 59.43 3.58
C SER A 139 -13.93 58.57 4.37
N THR A 140 -12.75 59.11 4.58
CA THR A 140 -11.87 58.86 5.74
C THR A 140 -12.12 60.03 6.75
N PRO A 141 -11.65 60.03 8.02
CA PRO A 141 -10.45 59.32 8.49
C PRO A 141 -10.39 58.84 9.96
N LYS A 142 -9.30 58.09 10.23
CA LYS A 142 -8.44 58.05 11.44
C LYS A 142 -9.07 58.26 12.82
N GLY A 143 -8.91 57.23 13.67
CA GLY A 143 -8.89 57.35 15.13
C GLY A 143 -7.81 56.44 15.72
N SER A 144 -6.70 57.06 16.14
CA SER A 144 -5.61 56.51 16.96
C SER A 144 -6.05 56.26 18.40
N GLY A 145 -5.52 55.23 19.07
CA GLY A 145 -5.67 55.08 20.52
C GLY A 145 -4.84 53.95 21.11
N LYS A 146 -3.67 54.34 21.63
CA LYS A 146 -2.76 53.73 22.62
C LYS A 146 -2.81 52.22 22.89
#